data_AF-A0A0W0VM48-F1
#
_entry.id   AF-A0A0W0VM48-F1
#
_cell.length_a   1.000
_cell.length_b   1.000
_cell.length_c   1.000
_cell.angle_alpha   90.00
_cell.angle_beta   90.00
_cell.angle_gamma   90.00
#
_symmetry.space_group_name_H-M   'P 1'
#
loop_
_entity.id
_entity.type
_entity.pdbx_description
1 polymer ?
#
loop_
_entity_poly.entity_id
_entity_poly.type
_entity_poly.pdbx_seq_one_letter_code
_entity_poly.pdbx_strand_id
1 'polypeptide(L)'
;MKTVIQKRNAYGTGLHRFHRGLWDFAKETGFTPRLCQPYRAKTKGKVERFIRYLRYSFYIPLISQLKEAGLILDVETANFEVKKWLRDVANVRLHQTTKAEPIQRFKAELQALQPYERKPFIPAVPDPVLIVPREYERMNLHHSLDIYEAILGGVQ
;
A
#
# COMPACT_ATOMS: atom_id res chain seq x y z
N MET A 1 -11.76 -2.10 10.68
CA MET A 1 -11.12 -1.59 9.44
C MET A 1 -12.19 -1.51 8.33
N LYS A 2 -12.50 -0.33 7.76
CA LYS A 2 -13.52 -0.22 6.70
C LYS A 2 -12.94 -0.69 5.35
N THR A 3 -13.64 -1.59 4.67
CA THR A 3 -13.21 -2.10 3.35
C THR A 3 -13.47 -1.06 2.26
N VAL A 4 -12.52 -0.97 1.32
CA VAL A 4 -12.57 -0.02 0.19
C VAL A 4 -13.72 -0.32 -0.79
N ILE A 5 -14.24 -1.55 -0.76
CA ILE A 5 -15.33 -2.07 -1.58
C ILE A 5 -16.43 -2.56 -0.65
N GLN A 6 -17.68 -2.19 -0.93
CA GLN A 6 -18.85 -2.70 -0.23
C GLN A 6 -19.37 -3.98 -0.89
N LYS A 7 -19.43 -4.04 -2.22
CA LYS A 7 -19.87 -5.22 -2.98
C LYS A 7 -19.22 -5.29 -4.36
N ARG A 8 -18.72 -6.46 -4.78
CA ARG A 8 -18.22 -6.68 -6.15
C ARG A 8 -19.38 -7.00 -7.11
N ASN A 9 -19.29 -6.54 -8.36
CA ASN A 9 -20.30 -6.75 -9.40
C ASN A 9 -21.73 -6.41 -8.95
N ALA A 10 -21.87 -5.35 -8.16
CA ALA A 10 -23.16 -4.95 -7.58
C ALA A 10 -24.16 -4.52 -8.66
N TYR A 11 -23.66 -3.98 -9.78
CA TYR A 11 -24.48 -3.45 -10.88
C TYR A 11 -24.19 -4.15 -12.22
N GLY A 12 -23.51 -5.30 -12.20
CA GLY A 12 -23.05 -6.02 -13.40
C GLY A 12 -21.55 -6.33 -13.37
N THR A 13 -21.07 -7.09 -14.35
CA THR A 13 -19.67 -7.52 -14.44
C THR A 13 -18.73 -6.33 -14.52
N GLY A 14 -17.82 -6.19 -13.55
CA GLY A 14 -16.87 -5.07 -13.47
C GLY A 14 -17.44 -3.79 -12.85
N LEU A 15 -18.74 -3.77 -12.51
CA LEU A 15 -19.41 -2.63 -11.88
C LEU A 15 -19.53 -2.88 -10.37
N HIS A 16 -18.55 -2.36 -9.63
CA HIS A 16 -18.45 -2.56 -8.18
C HIS A 16 -19.12 -1.44 -7.39
N ARG A 17 -19.64 -1.77 -6.21
CA ARG A 17 -20.07 -0.79 -5.21
C ARG A 17 -18.88 -0.48 -4.29
N PHE A 18 -18.31 0.71 -4.46
CA PHE A 18 -17.19 1.20 -3.65
C PHE A 18 -17.68 1.80 -2.32
N HIS A 19 -16.77 1.93 -1.36
CA HIS A 19 -17.02 2.75 -0.18
C HIS A 19 -17.28 4.21 -0.60
N ARG A 20 -18.34 4.82 -0.07
CA ARG A 20 -18.79 6.18 -0.45
C ARG A 20 -17.65 7.20 -0.45
N GLY A 21 -16.89 7.27 0.64
CA GLY A 21 -15.77 8.21 0.74
C GLY A 21 -14.67 8.01 -0.31
N LEU A 22 -14.40 6.77 -0.77
CA LEU A 22 -13.46 6.56 -1.87
C LEU A 22 -14.08 7.02 -3.20
N TRP A 23 -15.35 6.71 -3.41
CA TRP A 23 -16.04 7.04 -4.66
C TRP A 23 -16.20 8.54 -4.86
N ASP A 24 -16.53 9.27 -3.78
CA ASP A 24 -16.62 10.73 -3.79
C ASP A 24 -15.23 11.35 -4.04
N PHE A 25 -14.19 10.88 -3.33
CA PHE A 25 -12.81 11.29 -3.56
C PHE A 25 -12.35 11.05 -5.01
N ALA A 26 -12.68 9.89 -5.59
CA ALA A 26 -12.31 9.55 -6.96
C ALA A 26 -12.97 10.48 -7.99
N LYS A 27 -14.25 10.83 -7.80
CA LYS A 27 -14.95 11.81 -8.64
C LYS A 27 -14.34 13.20 -8.52
N GLU A 28 -14.04 13.63 -7.29
CA GLU A 28 -13.49 14.96 -7.03
C GLU A 28 -12.09 15.14 -7.63
N THR A 29 -11.27 14.08 -7.60
CA THR A 29 -9.89 14.10 -8.09
C THR A 29 -9.73 13.60 -9.52
N GLY A 30 -10.82 13.19 -10.18
CA GLY A 30 -10.83 12.84 -11.61
C GLY A 30 -10.24 11.48 -11.97
N PHE A 31 -10.11 10.53 -11.04
CA PHE A 31 -9.68 9.16 -11.38
C PHE A 31 -10.81 8.14 -11.23
N THR A 32 -10.68 6.99 -11.91
CA THR A 32 -11.63 5.87 -11.77
C THR A 32 -10.95 4.66 -11.12
N PRO A 33 -11.36 4.24 -9.92
CA PRO A 33 -10.78 3.07 -9.27
C PRO A 33 -11.12 1.80 -10.07
N ARG A 34 -10.09 1.03 -10.43
CA ARG A 34 -10.22 -0.28 -11.07
C ARG A 34 -9.74 -1.37 -10.13
N LEU A 35 -10.52 -2.44 -10.01
CA LEU A 35 -10.16 -3.57 -9.18
C LEU A 35 -9.38 -4.62 -9.96
N CYS A 36 -8.41 -5.22 -9.27
CA CYS A 36 -7.81 -6.46 -9.71
C CYS A 36 -8.83 -7.60 -9.62
N GLN A 37 -8.75 -8.55 -10.55
CA GLN A 37 -9.53 -9.78 -10.44
C GLN A 37 -9.03 -10.61 -9.24
N PRO A 38 -9.94 -11.13 -8.40
CA PRO A 38 -9.58 -12.07 -7.34
C PRO A 38 -8.81 -13.26 -7.92
N TYR A 39 -7.87 -13.80 -7.15
CA TYR A 39 -7.06 -14.98 -7.51
C TYR A 39 -6.23 -14.83 -8.80
N ARG A 40 -6.06 -13.60 -9.32
CA ARG A 40 -5.21 -13.30 -10.48
C ARG A 40 -3.97 -12.50 -10.07
N ALA A 41 -2.87 -13.20 -9.81
CA ALA A 41 -1.60 -12.59 -9.41
C ALA A 41 -1.00 -11.60 -10.43
N LYS A 42 -1.38 -11.71 -11.72
CA LYS A 42 -0.78 -10.93 -12.82
C LYS A 42 -1.00 -9.41 -12.71
N THR A 43 -2.04 -8.94 -12.02
CA THR A 43 -2.41 -7.51 -12.03
C THR A 43 -1.63 -6.66 -11.03
N LYS A 44 -0.96 -7.27 -10.06
CA LYS A 44 -0.22 -6.54 -9.01
C LYS A 44 1.30 -6.50 -9.23
N GLY A 45 1.80 -7.12 -10.31
CA GLY A 45 3.24 -7.27 -10.56
C GLY A 45 4.05 -5.96 -10.57
N LYS A 46 3.48 -4.84 -11.04
CA LYS A 46 4.17 -3.52 -10.96
C LYS A 46 4.41 -3.08 -9.52
N VAL A 47 3.37 -3.20 -8.68
CA VAL A 47 3.42 -2.82 -7.26
C VAL A 47 4.35 -3.77 -6.50
N GLU A 48 4.22 -5.08 -6.73
CA GLU A 48 5.06 -6.09 -6.06
C GLU A 48 6.54 -5.95 -6.41
N ARG A 49 6.86 -5.72 -7.69
CA ARG A 49 8.25 -5.46 -8.12
C ARG A 49 8.80 -4.19 -7.48
N PHE A 50 8.01 -3.13 -7.39
CA PHE A 50 8.42 -1.90 -6.72
C PHE A 50 8.65 -2.12 -5.21
N ILE A 51 7.74 -2.80 -4.51
CA ILE A 51 7.89 -3.10 -3.08
C ILE A 51 9.16 -3.93 -2.85
N ARG A 52 9.42 -4.93 -3.70
CA ARG A 52 10.67 -5.70 -3.66
C ARG A 52 11.88 -4.78 -3.83
N TYR A 53 11.87 -3.94 -4.87
CA TYR A 53 12.95 -3.00 -5.12
C TYR A 53 13.21 -2.06 -3.93
N LEU A 54 12.16 -1.42 -3.40
CA LEU A 54 12.25 -0.55 -2.21
C LEU A 54 12.83 -1.30 -1.01
N ARG A 55 12.36 -2.53 -0.75
CA ARG A 55 12.85 -3.33 0.38
C ARG A 55 14.36 -3.60 0.29
N TYR A 56 14.84 -4.06 -0.86
CA TYR A 56 16.23 -4.51 -1.00
C TYR A 56 17.23 -3.38 -1.26
N SER A 57 16.81 -2.29 -1.90
CA SER A 57 17.70 -1.17 -2.25
C SER A 57 17.66 0.00 -1.27
N PHE A 58 16.64 0.09 -0.42
CA PHE A 58 16.49 1.16 0.57
C PHE A 58 16.40 0.61 1.99
N TYR A 59 15.34 -0.16 2.28
CA TYR A 59 14.99 -0.49 3.66
C TYR A 59 16.02 -1.42 4.35
N ILE A 60 16.43 -2.50 3.68
CA ILE A 60 17.41 -3.44 4.25
C ILE A 60 18.78 -2.76 4.45
N PRO A 61 19.36 -2.05 3.47
CA PRO A 61 20.60 -1.30 3.69
C PRO A 61 20.52 -0.31 4.85
N LEU A 62 19.42 0.47 4.93
CA LEU A 62 19.23 1.46 5.99
C LEU A 62 19.18 0.83 7.38
N ILE A 63 18.40 -0.24 7.55
CA ILE A 63 18.32 -0.94 8.84
C ILE A 63 19.66 -1.56 9.22
N SER A 64 20.37 -2.16 8.27
CA SER A 64 21.69 -2.74 8.55
C SER A 64 22.67 -1.67 9.06
N GLN A 65 22.73 -0.52 8.39
CA GLN A 65 23.59 0.60 8.79
C GLN A 65 23.23 1.13 10.19
N LEU A 66 21.93 1.30 10.49
CA LEU A 66 21.50 1.76 11.80
C LEU A 66 21.80 0.72 12.88
N LYS A 67 21.64 -0.56 12.58
CA LYS A 67 21.95 -1.65 13.51
C LYS A 67 23.44 -1.70 13.87
N GLU A 68 24.32 -1.47 12.90
CA GLU A 68 25.77 -1.35 13.15
C GLU A 68 26.10 -0.16 14.06
N ALA A 69 25.36 0.94 13.95
CA ALA A 69 25.47 2.10 14.81
C ALA A 69 24.73 1.94 16.17
N GLY A 70 24.10 0.79 16.44
CA GLY A 70 23.31 0.56 17.66
C GLY A 70 21.99 1.35 17.73
N LEU A 71 21.50 1.86 16.59
CA LEU A 71 20.30 2.68 16.47
C LEU A 71 19.10 1.87 15.97
N ILE A 72 17.89 2.32 16.32
CA ILE A 72 16.62 1.74 15.85
C ILE A 72 16.01 2.68 14.82
N LEU A 73 15.48 2.12 13.72
CA LEU A 73 14.80 2.89 12.69
C LEU A 73 13.43 3.36 13.19
N ASP A 74 13.25 4.67 13.33
CA ASP A 74 11.96 5.30 13.55
C ASP A 74 11.32 5.82 12.25
N VAL A 75 10.07 6.27 12.34
CA VAL A 75 9.29 6.75 11.19
C VAL A 75 9.87 8.06 10.62
N GLU A 76 10.38 8.95 11.47
CA GLU A 76 10.91 10.24 11.05
C GLU A 76 12.21 10.09 10.26
N THR A 77 13.14 9.28 10.78
CA THR A 77 14.38 8.91 10.11
C THR A 77 14.08 8.21 8.79
N ALA A 78 13.14 7.27 8.76
CA ALA A 78 12.74 6.61 7.52
C ALA A 78 12.21 7.61 6.47
N ASN A 79 11.39 8.58 6.89
CA ASN A 79 10.85 9.63 6.01
C ASN A 79 11.93 10.58 5.49
N PHE A 80 12.97 10.83 6.27
CA PHE A 80 14.09 11.66 5.84
C PHE A 80 15.00 10.90 4.86
N GLU A 81 15.41 9.68 5.23
CA GLU A 81 16.31 8.86 4.42
C GLU A 81 15.68 8.42 3.10
N VAL A 82 14.37 8.16 3.06
CA VAL A 82 13.70 7.82 1.80
C VAL A 82 13.75 8.98 0.80
N LYS A 83 13.74 10.24 1.26
CA LYS A 83 13.85 11.40 0.36
C LYS A 83 15.24 11.49 -0.26
N LYS A 84 16.30 11.17 0.48
CA LYS A 84 17.67 11.07 -0.06
C LYS A 84 17.75 9.93 -1.07
N TRP A 85 17.29 8.74 -0.69
CA TRP A 85 17.26 7.59 -1.59
C TRP A 85 16.47 7.85 -2.88
N LEU A 86 15.33 8.53 -2.81
CA LEU A 86 14.56 8.93 -3.99
C LEU A 86 15.38 9.84 -4.92
N ARG A 87 16.07 10.83 -4.36
CA ARG A 87 16.89 11.79 -5.11
C ARG A 87 18.10 11.12 -5.77
N ASP A 88 18.83 10.32 -5.00
CA ASP A 88 20.18 9.89 -5.37
C ASP A 88 20.22 8.50 -6.01
N VAL A 89 19.17 7.68 -5.81
CA VAL A 89 19.13 6.29 -6.29
C VAL A 89 17.89 6.03 -7.13
N ALA A 90 16.69 6.23 -6.58
CA ALA A 90 15.47 5.71 -7.22
C ALA A 90 15.08 6.47 -8.48
N ASN A 91 15.20 7.80 -8.48
CA ASN A 91 14.73 8.66 -9.56
C ASN A 91 15.76 8.90 -10.67
N VAL A 92 17.05 8.68 -10.39
CA VAL A 92 18.16 8.85 -11.35
C VAL A 92 18.65 7.54 -11.95
N ARG A 93 18.18 6.37 -11.47
CA ARG A 93 18.57 5.09 -12.06
C ARG A 93 18.05 4.92 -13.49
N LEU A 94 18.82 4.23 -14.33
CA LEU A 94 18.32 3.77 -15.63
C LEU A 94 17.29 2.64 -15.42
N HIS A 95 16.01 2.93 -15.67
CA HIS A 95 14.95 1.94 -15.42
C HIS A 95 14.90 0.89 -16.53
N GLN A 96 14.88 -0.40 -16.16
CA GLN A 96 14.98 -1.52 -17.11
C GLN A 96 13.90 -1.53 -18.20
N THR A 97 12.65 -1.19 -17.87
CA THR A 97 11.52 -1.20 -18.82
C THR A 97 11.46 0.03 -19.72
N THR A 98 11.69 1.23 -19.18
CA THR A 98 11.57 2.50 -19.92
C THR A 98 12.88 2.94 -20.56
N LYS A 99 14.01 2.29 -20.19
CA LYS A 99 15.37 2.59 -20.65
C LYS A 99 15.75 4.07 -20.46
N ALA A 100 15.16 4.72 -19.47
CA ALA A 100 15.35 6.12 -19.16
C ALA A 100 15.33 6.32 -17.64
N GLU A 101 15.90 7.42 -17.18
CA GLU A 101 15.79 7.85 -15.79
C GLU A 101 14.35 8.26 -15.47
N PRO A 102 13.74 7.75 -14.38
CA PRO A 102 12.40 8.15 -13.96
C PRO A 102 12.21 9.65 -13.85
N ILE A 103 13.21 10.40 -13.36
CA ILE A 103 13.11 11.86 -13.20
C ILE A 103 12.99 12.58 -14.54
N GLN A 104 13.76 12.16 -15.54
CA GLN A 104 13.71 12.78 -16.87
C GLN A 104 12.42 12.41 -17.58
N ARG A 105 11.99 11.15 -17.43
CA ARG A 105 10.72 10.68 -17.99
C ARG A 105 9.53 11.43 -17.38
N PHE A 106 9.55 11.61 -16.06
CA PHE A 106 8.52 12.38 -15.36
C PHE A 106 8.45 13.82 -15.88
N LYS A 107 9.60 14.50 -16.05
CA LYS A 107 9.65 15.85 -16.64
C LYS A 107 9.02 15.92 -18.03
N ALA A 108 9.28 14.94 -18.89
CA ALA A 108 8.66 14.88 -20.21
C ALA A 108 7.15 14.62 -20.14
N GLU A 109 6.72 13.79 -19.19
CA GLU A 109 5.30 13.45 -19.01
C GLU A 109 4.49 14.57 -18.35
N LEU A 110 5.11 15.50 -17.60
CA LEU A 110 4.42 16.61 -16.93
C LEU A 110 3.50 17.40 -17.88
N GLN A 111 3.87 17.56 -19.14
CA GLN A 111 3.06 18.29 -20.13
C GLN A 111 1.76 17.55 -20.50
N ALA A 112 1.73 16.23 -20.34
CA ALA A 112 0.57 15.38 -20.62
C ALA A 112 -0.23 15.05 -19.35
N LEU A 113 0.27 15.38 -18.16
CA LEU A 113 -0.42 15.14 -16.89
C LEU A 113 -1.48 16.22 -16.64
N GLN A 114 -2.62 15.80 -16.10
CA GLN A 114 -3.63 16.75 -15.63
C GLN A 114 -3.12 17.44 -14.36
N PRO A 115 -3.30 18.76 -14.23
CA PRO A 115 -2.96 19.47 -13.00
C PRO A 115 -3.78 18.91 -11.84
N TYR A 116 -3.11 18.63 -10.73
CA TYR A 116 -3.80 18.22 -9.51
C TYR A 116 -4.34 19.45 -8.79
N GLU A 117 -5.65 19.68 -8.89
CA GLU A 117 -6.33 20.68 -8.08
C GLU A 117 -6.59 20.10 -6.68
N ARG A 118 -5.76 20.48 -5.71
CA ARG A 118 -6.00 20.13 -4.32
C ARG A 118 -7.21 20.92 -3.81
N LYS A 119 -8.40 20.32 -3.90
CA LYS A 119 -9.56 20.82 -3.18
C LYS A 119 -9.31 20.65 -1.68
N PRO A 120 -9.70 21.62 -0.83
CA PRO A 120 -9.59 21.47 0.61
C PRO A 120 -10.34 20.21 1.01
N PHE A 121 -9.65 19.31 1.72
CA PHE A 121 -10.29 18.14 2.30
C PHE A 121 -11.27 18.65 3.34
N ILE A 122 -12.56 18.68 3.00
CA ILE A 122 -13.62 18.87 3.98
C ILE A 122 -13.81 17.49 4.59
N PRO A 123 -13.41 17.25 5.85
CA PRO A 123 -13.71 15.98 6.49
C PRO A 123 -15.22 15.79 6.40
N ALA A 124 -15.65 14.69 5.78
CA ALA A 124 -17.03 14.27 5.88
C ALA A 124 -17.36 14.26 7.38
N VAL A 125 -18.43 14.97 7.77
CA VAL A 125 -18.94 14.92 9.14
C VAL A 125 -19.00 13.45 9.51
N PRO A 126 -18.26 13.00 10.53
CA PRO A 126 -18.29 11.60 10.90
C PRO A 126 -19.75 11.24 11.16
N ASP A 127 -20.26 10.19 10.50
CA ASP A 127 -21.50 9.57 10.93
C ASP A 127 -21.38 9.38 12.45
N PRO A 128 -22.30 9.90 13.28
CA PRO A 128 -22.08 10.07 14.72
C PRO A 128 -21.81 8.77 15.51
N VAL A 129 -21.76 7.60 14.89
CA VAL A 129 -21.52 6.33 15.59
C VAL A 129 -20.67 5.39 14.76
N LEU A 130 -19.35 5.56 14.80
CA LEU A 130 -18.43 4.43 14.72
C LEU A 130 -17.32 4.66 15.73
N ILE A 131 -17.64 4.33 16.99
CA ILE A 131 -16.63 4.01 18.00
C ILE A 131 -15.84 2.85 17.41
N VAL A 132 -14.66 3.13 16.86
CA VAL A 132 -13.69 2.09 16.53
C VAL A 132 -12.96 1.81 17.84
N PRO A 133 -13.08 0.61 18.43
CA PRO A 133 -12.27 0.25 19.59
C PRO A 133 -10.80 0.46 19.19
N ARG A 134 -10.11 1.37 19.90
CA ARG A 134 -8.67 1.63 19.69
C ARG A 134 -7.81 0.42 20.09
N GLU A 135 -8.38 -0.48 20.88
CA GLU A 135 -7.76 -1.70 21.32
C GLU A 135 -8.43 -2.87 20.58
N TYR A 136 -7.69 -3.46 19.64
CA TYR A 136 -7.95 -4.84 19.29
C TYR A 136 -7.31 -5.66 20.39
N GLU A 137 -8.11 -6.35 21.21
CA GLU A 137 -7.56 -7.47 21.98
C GLU A 137 -6.79 -8.34 20.99
N ARG A 138 -5.51 -8.58 21.27
CA ARG A 138 -4.71 -9.56 20.54
C ARG A 138 -5.26 -10.94 20.88
N MET A 139 -6.41 -11.29 20.32
CA MET A 139 -6.88 -12.67 20.33
C MET A 139 -5.89 -13.46 19.49
N ASN A 140 -5.04 -14.23 20.17
CA ASN A 140 -4.26 -15.27 19.52
C ASN A 140 -5.25 -16.29 18.96
N LEU A 141 -5.55 -16.19 17.66
CA LEU A 141 -6.37 -17.16 16.92
C LEU A 141 -5.63 -18.49 16.68
N HIS A 142 -4.43 -18.62 17.25
CA HIS A 142 -3.61 -19.82 17.18
C HIS A 142 -3.99 -20.74 18.34
N HIS A 143 -4.30 -21.99 18.02
CA HIS A 143 -4.46 -23.05 19.01
C HIS A 143 -3.08 -23.45 19.56
N SER A 144 -3.00 -23.85 20.84
CA SER A 144 -1.78 -24.46 21.39
C SER A 144 -1.40 -25.70 20.59
N LEU A 145 -0.10 -25.99 20.47
CA LEU A 145 0.40 -27.17 19.75
C LEU A 145 -0.20 -28.48 20.30
N ASP A 146 -0.46 -28.52 21.61
CA ASP A 146 -1.08 -29.64 22.32
C ASP A 146 -2.44 -30.04 21.73
N ILE A 147 -3.19 -29.09 21.15
CA ILE A 147 -4.48 -29.35 20.51
C ILE A 147 -4.28 -30.15 19.22
N TYR A 148 -3.23 -29.84 18.45
CA TYR A 148 -2.90 -30.59 17.24
C TYR A 148 -2.35 -31.97 17.59
N GLU A 149 -1.56 -32.09 18.67
CA GLU A 149 -1.09 -33.38 19.18
C GLU A 149 -2.25 -34.27 19.64
N ALA A 150 -3.28 -33.72 20.29
CA ALA A 150 -4.46 -34.50 20.68
C ALA A 150 -5.27 -34.98 19.47
N ILE A 151 -5.36 -34.18 18.40
CA ILE A 151 -6.08 -34.54 17.17
C ILE A 151 -5.29 -35.56 16.33
N LEU A 152 -3.97 -35.43 16.28
CA LEU A 152 -3.10 -36.25 15.41
C LEU A 152 -2.48 -37.46 16.13
N GLY A 153 -2.37 -37.43 17.45
CA GLY A 153 -1.77 -38.47 18.29
C GLY A 153 -2.70 -39.63 18.64
N GLY A 154 -3.94 -39.59 18.15
CA GLY A 154 -4.93 -40.67 18.32
C GLY A 154 -4.89 -41.76 17.24
N VAL A 155 -3.80 -41.87 16.47
CA VAL A 155 -3.61 -42.99 15.52
C VAL A 155 -2.58 -43.95 16.11
N GLN A 156 -3.07 -44.91 16.91
CA GLN A 156 -2.43 -46.23 17.04
C GLN A 156 -3.14 -47.18 16.09
#